data_AF-A0A318VKR0-F1
#
_entry.id   AF-A0A318VKR0-F1
#
_cell.length_a   1.000
_cell.length_b   1.000
_cell.length_c   1.000
_cell.angle_alpha   90.00
_cell.angle_beta   90.00
_cell.angle_gamma   90.00
#
_symmetry.space_group_name_H-M   'P 1'
#
loop_
_entity.id
_entity.type
_entity.pdbx_description
1 polymer ?
#
loop_
_entity_poly.entity_id
_entity_poly.type
_entity_poly.pdbx_seq_one_letter_code
_entity_poly.pdbx_strand_id
1 'polypeptide(L)'
;MACSSGGRFAGGRKVAALVELKGAGDISHGFEQLAHVRSQRPEYREMVSSLGKDVPGGPALERAVIVTSGQMTKPERVRLETQYGIRVRVITHSVPTRPVPDLRDEF
;
A
#
# COMPACT_ATOMS: atom_id res chain seq x y z
N MET A 1 -8.32 3.76 45.95
CA MET A 1 -8.07 5.14 45.48
C MET A 1 -7.17 5.05 44.25
N ALA A 2 -7.50 5.78 43.19
CA ALA A 2 -7.26 5.44 41.78
C ALA A 2 -5.80 5.14 41.36
N CYS A 3 -5.61 4.03 40.63
CA CYS A 3 -4.49 3.87 39.70
C CYS A 3 -4.88 4.48 38.36
N SER A 4 -4.36 5.68 38.07
CA SER A 4 -4.39 6.27 36.74
C SER A 4 -3.22 5.71 35.93
N SER A 5 -3.40 4.57 35.26
CA SER A 5 -2.52 4.15 34.17
C SER A 5 -2.91 4.91 32.91
N GLY A 6 -2.44 6.15 32.82
CA GLY A 6 -2.43 6.91 31.58
C GLY A 6 -1.53 6.23 30.56
N GLY A 7 -2.07 5.25 29.85
CA GLY A 7 -1.47 4.70 28.65
C GLY A 7 -1.49 5.77 27.56
N ARG A 8 -0.40 6.53 27.42
CA ARG A 8 -0.16 7.33 26.24
C ARG A 8 -0.12 6.36 25.06
N PHE A 9 -1.17 6.35 24.23
CA PHE A 9 -1.03 5.87 22.86
C PHE A 9 0.01 6.78 22.21
N ALA A 10 1.27 6.32 22.17
CA ALA A 10 2.28 6.94 21.33
C ALA A 10 1.69 7.02 19.92
N GLY A 11 1.57 8.23 19.38
CA GLY A 11 0.96 8.49 18.09
C GLY A 11 1.44 7.46 17.07
N GLY A 12 0.50 6.70 16.50
CA GLY A 12 0.81 5.61 15.58
C GLY A 12 1.64 6.12 14.41
N ARG A 13 2.70 5.39 14.06
CA ARG A 13 3.55 5.74 12.91
C ARG A 13 2.69 5.75 11.64
N LYS A 14 2.69 6.87 10.91
CA LYS A 14 1.98 6.98 9.63
C LYS A 14 2.56 5.99 8.61
N VAL A 15 1.70 5.50 7.72
CA VAL A 15 2.07 4.59 6.64
C VAL A 15 1.72 5.22 5.31
N ALA A 16 2.68 5.26 4.37
CA ALA A 16 2.42 5.54 2.97
C ALA A 16 2.35 4.20 2.23
N ALA A 17 1.19 3.88 1.67
CA ALA A 17 0.96 2.62 0.96
C ALA A 17 0.85 2.88 -0.55
N LEU A 18 1.78 2.31 -1.31
CA LEU A 18 1.76 2.29 -2.77
C LEU A 18 1.09 1.00 -3.23
N VAL A 19 0.00 1.13 -3.98
CA VAL A 19 -0.82 -0.01 -4.43
C VAL A 19 -0.85 -0.03 -5.94
N GLU A 20 -0.45 -1.15 -6.53
CA GLU A 20 -0.59 -1.42 -7.97
C GLU A 20 -1.67 -2.49 -8.18
N LEU A 21 -2.58 -2.25 -9.12
CA LEU A 21 -3.67 -3.18 -9.44
C LEU A 21 -3.36 -3.88 -10.76
N LYS A 22 -3.22 -5.21 -10.75
CA LYS A 22 -2.88 -5.99 -11.96
C LYS A 22 -3.85 -7.12 -12.24
N GLY A 23 -4.12 -7.34 -13.53
CA GLY A 23 -4.74 -8.57 -14.04
C GLY A 23 -3.76 -9.74 -14.07
N ALA A 24 -4.24 -10.91 -14.52
CA ALA A 24 -3.50 -12.17 -14.40
C ALA A 24 -2.18 -12.25 -15.17
N GLY A 25 -2.02 -11.50 -16.26
CA GLY A 25 -0.84 -11.57 -17.12
C GLY A 25 0.28 -10.60 -16.79
N ASP A 26 0.10 -9.68 -15.84
CA ASP A 26 0.95 -8.47 -15.76
C ASP A 26 1.51 -8.19 -14.35
N ILE A 27 1.56 -9.23 -13.51
CA ILE A 27 2.05 -9.11 -12.12
C ILE A 27 3.53 -8.69 -12.09
N SER A 28 4.36 -9.28 -12.96
CA SER A 28 5.80 -9.00 -13.03
C SER A 28 6.09 -7.53 -13.36
N HIS A 29 5.37 -6.96 -14.33
CA HIS A 29 5.51 -5.55 -14.69
C HIS A 29 5.07 -4.62 -13.55
N GLY A 30 4.09 -5.02 -12.73
CA GLY A 30 3.68 -4.27 -11.54
C GLY A 30 4.82 -4.04 -10.54
N PHE A 31 5.77 -4.98 -10.43
CA PHE A 31 6.96 -4.78 -9.60
C PHE A 31 7.85 -3.66 -10.13
N GLU A 32 8.09 -3.64 -11.45
CA GLU A 32 8.91 -2.62 -12.10
C GLU A 32 8.27 -1.23 -11.98
N GLN A 33 6.95 -1.14 -12.18
CA GLN A 33 6.21 0.11 -12.05
C GLN A 33 6.32 0.69 -10.64
N LEU A 34 6.05 -0.12 -9.60
CA LEU A 34 6.18 0.34 -8.22
C LEU A 34 7.63 0.68 -7.85
N ALA A 35 8.61 -0.07 -8.35
CA ALA A 35 10.02 0.23 -8.14
C ALA A 35 10.41 1.57 -8.79
N HIS A 36 9.96 1.81 -10.01
CA HIS A 36 10.14 3.06 -10.72
C HIS A 36 9.50 4.23 -9.96
N VAL A 37 8.25 4.11 -9.50
CA VAL A 37 7.59 5.18 -8.73
C VAL A 37 8.38 5.50 -7.45
N ARG A 38 8.80 4.49 -6.69
CA ARG A 38 9.57 4.70 -5.45
C ARG A 38 10.93 5.37 -5.69
N SER A 39 11.60 5.05 -6.80
CA SER A 39 12.98 5.46 -7.06
C SER A 39 13.13 6.69 -7.95
N GLN A 40 12.16 6.97 -8.81
CA GLN A 40 12.30 7.94 -9.90
C GLN A 40 11.21 9.02 -9.94
N ARG A 41 10.10 8.89 -9.19
CA ARG A 41 9.06 9.93 -9.16
C ARG A 41 9.22 10.91 -8.00
N PRO A 42 9.61 12.17 -8.25
CA PRO A 42 9.79 13.17 -7.20
C PRO A 42 8.47 13.50 -6.48
N GLU A 43 7.34 13.53 -7.19
CA GLU A 43 6.03 13.86 -6.63
C GLU A 43 5.63 12.85 -5.54
N TYR A 44 5.96 11.56 -5.75
CA TYR A 44 5.74 10.53 -4.74
C TYR A 44 6.56 10.79 -3.48
N ARG A 45 7.84 11.18 -3.63
CA ARG A 45 8.70 11.51 -2.48
C ARG A 45 8.20 12.74 -1.74
N GLU A 46 7.68 13.73 -2.44
CA GLU A 46 7.07 14.92 -1.84
C GLU A 46 5.84 14.56 -1.01
N MET A 47 4.96 13.69 -1.52
CA MET A 47 3.79 13.20 -0.78
C MET A 47 4.17 12.41 0.49
N VAL A 48 5.18 11.54 0.40
CA VAL A 48 5.66 10.78 1.58
C VAL A 48 6.31 11.73 2.60
N SER A 49 7.07 12.73 2.11
CA SER A 49 7.71 13.73 2.96
C SER A 49 6.68 14.59 3.69
N SER A 50 5.66 15.10 2.98
CA SER A 50 4.60 15.91 3.59
C SER A 50 3.83 15.13 4.64
N LEU A 51 3.56 13.85 4.40
CA LEU A 51 2.90 12.98 5.38
C LEU A 51 3.67 12.91 6.71
N GLY A 52 5.01 12.92 6.67
CA GLY A 52 5.87 12.83 7.84
C GLY A 52 6.19 14.14 8.58
N LYS A 53 5.93 15.32 7.98
CA LYS A 53 6.36 16.62 8.54
C LYS A 53 5.61 17.03 9.83
N ASP A 54 4.36 16.59 10.00
CA ASP A 54 3.47 17.19 11.00
C ASP A 54 3.19 16.31 12.24
N VAL A 55 3.88 15.18 12.44
CA VAL A 55 3.48 14.21 13.49
C VAL A 55 4.63 13.65 14.32
N PRO A 56 4.46 13.52 15.66
CA PRO A 56 5.39 12.81 16.53
C PRO A 56 5.53 11.35 16.10
N GLY A 57 6.74 10.90 15.78
CA GLY A 57 7.01 9.50 15.39
C GLY A 57 8.00 9.30 14.24
N GLY A 58 8.44 10.39 13.60
CA GLY A 58 9.45 10.37 12.53
C GLY A 58 8.85 10.18 11.13
N PRO A 59 9.70 9.86 10.13
CA PRO A 59 9.25 9.73 8.74
C PRO A 59 8.19 8.63 8.58
N ALA A 60 7.30 8.84 7.60
CA ALA A 60 6.25 7.88 7.27
C ALA A 60 6.87 6.54 6.84
N LEU A 61 6.24 5.45 7.26
CA LEU A 61 6.64 4.11 6.91
C LEU A 61 6.11 3.75 5.52
N GLU A 62 7.00 3.57 4.57
CA GLU A 62 6.59 3.20 3.20
C GLU A 62 6.30 1.69 3.08
N ARG A 63 5.23 1.36 2.34
CA ARG A 63 4.82 0.00 1.98
C ARG A 63 4.42 -0.03 0.52
N ALA A 64 4.73 -1.12 -0.16
CA ALA A 64 4.34 -1.33 -1.55
C ALA A 64 3.71 -2.71 -1.71
N VAL A 65 2.57 -2.76 -2.39
CA VAL A 65 1.79 -3.98 -2.60
C VAL A 65 1.19 -4.01 -4.01
N ILE A 66 1.26 -5.18 -4.64
CA ILE A 66 0.52 -5.49 -5.86
C ILE A 66 -0.73 -6.27 -5.43
N VAL A 67 -1.90 -5.80 -5.84
CA VAL A 67 -3.17 -6.50 -5.67
C VAL A 67 -3.59 -7.06 -7.03
N THR A 68 -3.90 -8.35 -7.07
CA THR A 68 -4.21 -9.02 -8.34
C THR A 68 -5.24 -10.13 -8.17
N SER A 69 -6.01 -10.39 -9.21
CA SER A 69 -6.81 -11.62 -9.37
C SER A 69 -6.00 -12.77 -10.02
N GLY A 70 -4.80 -12.46 -10.49
CA GLY A 70 -3.88 -13.35 -11.17
C GLY A 70 -3.19 -14.37 -10.28
N GLN A 71 -2.73 -15.44 -10.91
CA GLN A 71 -1.89 -16.44 -10.28
C GLN A 71 -0.44 -16.26 -10.74
N MET A 72 0.49 -16.45 -9.80
CA MET A 72 1.93 -16.52 -10.03
C MET A 72 2.43 -17.73 -9.27
N THR A 73 3.41 -18.44 -9.84
CA THR A 73 4.00 -19.57 -9.13
C THR A 73 4.62 -19.11 -7.81
N LYS A 74 4.52 -19.94 -6.76
CA LYS A 74 5.08 -19.59 -5.45
C LYS A 74 6.58 -19.25 -5.52
N PRO A 75 7.44 -20.00 -6.26
CA PRO A 75 8.86 -19.67 -6.38
C PRO A 75 9.10 -18.30 -7.02
N GLU A 76 8.42 -18.02 -8.13
CA GLU A 76 8.54 -16.74 -8.84
C GLU A 76 8.08 -15.56 -7.97
N ARG A 77 6.95 -15.72 -7.28
CA ARG A 77 6.44 -14.72 -6.35
C ARG A 77 7.47 -14.41 -5.26
N VAL A 78 8.02 -15.43 -4.60
CA VAL A 78 9.01 -15.22 -3.52
C VAL A 78 10.26 -14.53 -4.06
N ARG A 79 10.75 -14.92 -5.24
CA ARG A 79 11.89 -14.29 -5.91
C ARG A 79 11.64 -12.80 -6.13
N LEU A 80 10.52 -12.43 -6.75
CA LEU A 80 10.17 -11.04 -7.05
C LEU A 80 9.85 -10.22 -5.79
N GLU A 81 9.10 -10.77 -4.83
CA GLU A 81 8.81 -10.10 -3.56
C GLU A 81 10.10 -9.75 -2.81
N THR A 82 11.07 -10.67 -2.81
CA THR A 82 12.38 -10.47 -2.17
C THR A 82 13.23 -9.45 -2.94
N GLN A 83 13.29 -9.58 -4.27
CA GLN A 83 14.09 -8.70 -5.13
C GLN A 83 13.67 -7.23 -5.01
N TYR A 84 12.36 -6.95 -4.98
CA TYR A 84 11.83 -5.59 -5.00
C TYR A 84 11.42 -5.06 -3.61
N GLY A 85 11.31 -5.94 -2.60
CA GLY A 85 10.74 -5.59 -1.30
C GLY A 85 9.27 -5.16 -1.39
N ILE A 86 8.53 -5.74 -2.34
CA ILE A 86 7.11 -5.45 -2.63
C ILE A 86 6.32 -6.71 -2.33
N ARG A 87 5.14 -6.60 -1.72
CA ARG A 87 4.28 -7.76 -1.45
C ARG A 87 3.25 -7.97 -2.56
N VAL A 88 2.87 -9.22 -2.81
CA VAL A 88 1.73 -9.56 -3.67
C VAL A 88 0.57 -10.02 -2.79
N ARG A 89 -0.64 -9.55 -3.12
CA ARG A 89 -1.90 -9.96 -2.51
C ARG A 89 -2.84 -10.43 -3.61
N VAL A 90 -3.19 -11.71 -3.54
CA VAL A 90 -4.13 -12.32 -4.48
C VAL A 90 -5.52 -12.21 -3.88
N ILE A 91 -6.42 -11.53 -4.59
CA ILE A 91 -7.84 -11.42 -4.24
C ILE A 91 -8.61 -12.14 -5.33
N THR A 92 -9.03 -13.38 -5.05
CA THR A 92 -9.84 -14.20 -5.97
C THR A 92 -11.34 -14.02 -5.77
N HIS A 93 -11.73 -13.43 -4.64
CA HIS A 93 -13.13 -13.21 -4.28
C HIS A 93 -13.28 -11.91 -3.49
N SER A 94 -14.33 -11.16 -3.80
CA SER A 94 -14.74 -9.95 -3.09
C SER A 94 -16.26 -9.86 -3.14
N VAL A 95 -16.87 -9.48 -2.02
CA VAL A 95 -18.32 -9.27 -1.92
C VAL A 95 -18.57 -7.77 -1.74
N PRO A 96 -19.31 -7.11 -2.64
CA PRO A 96 -19.70 -5.73 -2.43
C PRO A 96 -20.67 -5.64 -1.23
N THR A 97 -20.31 -4.86 -0.21
CA THR A 97 -21.15 -4.63 0.97
C THR A 97 -22.12 -3.46 0.80
N ARG A 98 -21.95 -2.70 -0.30
CA ARG A 98 -22.79 -1.56 -0.69
C ARG A 98 -22.81 -1.44 -2.21
N PRO A 99 -23.89 -0.91 -2.80
CA PRO A 99 -23.92 -0.58 -4.22
C PRO A 99 -22.84 0.45 -4.55
N VAL A 100 -22.30 0.36 -5.76
CA VAL A 100 -21.44 1.42 -6.32
C VAL A 100 -22.35 2.63 -6.56
N PRO A 101 -22.04 3.82 -6.01
CA PRO A 101 -22.82 5.03 -6.28
C PRO A 101 -22.86 5.32 -7.77
N ASP A 102 -24.02 5.74 -8.30
CA ASP A 102 -24.10 6.26 -9.66
C ASP A 102 -23.56 7.69 -9.66
N LEU A 103 -22.43 7.92 -10.34
CA LEU A 103 -21.82 9.24 -10.40
C LEU A 103 -22.73 10.28 -11.06
N ARG A 104 -23.73 9.86 -11.86
CA ARG A 104 -24.73 10.76 -12.45
C ARG A 104 -25.68 11.36 -11.43
N ASP A 105 -25.78 10.77 -10.23
CA ASP A 105 -26.57 11.32 -9.13
C ASP A 105 -25.75 12.34 -8.30
N GLU A 106 -24.44 12.48 -8.56
CA GLU A 106 -23.52 13.40 -7.88
C GLU A 106 -23.21 14.68 -8.69
N PHE A 107 -23.68 14.79 -9.94
CA PHE A 107 -23.55 15.95 -10.84
C PHE A 107 -24.90 16.36 -11.44
#